data_AF-A0A519D8T8-F1
#
_entry.id   AF-A0A519D8T8-F1
#
_cell.length_a   1.000
_cell.length_b   1.000
_cell.length_c   1.000
_cell.angle_alpha   90.00
_cell.angle_beta   90.00
_cell.angle_gamma   90.00
#
_symmetry.space_group_name_H-M   'P 1'
#
loop_
_entity.id
_entity.type
_entity.pdbx_description
1 polymer ?
#
loop_
_entity_poly.entity_id
_entity_poly.type
_entity_poly.pdbx_seq_one_letter_code
_entity_poly.pdbx_strand_id
1 'polypeptide(L)'
;YTFRYEKFLSLTNSNSTPLEKVKAYLSCHERDRVPDQELLFGNKSNFSWNAIYDSLLPYFDNPLSRLDQVFLADYNGKLLYNFNPVNTSIAKSFDIKLLTPLLNDNLISYGLTIPNQLKYDQTQNIGKLPLRDLLVKNQADSLISKEKLGFNVNTINLWKSTAHSKCKEFFDNARIVEDGWINNEWIQKYIDKENLDIKYINKFLGLLAFEIWYRLFITKELSSNTKL
;
A
#
# COMPACT_ATOMS: atom_id res chain seq x y z
N TYR A 1 10.37 -5.36 -3.88
CA TYR A 1 9.21 -5.13 -4.75
C TYR A 1 9.15 -6.16 -5.87
N THR A 2 10.27 -6.79 -6.22
CA THR A 2 10.33 -7.89 -7.18
C THR A 2 9.35 -9.03 -6.89
N PHE A 3 9.11 -9.37 -5.61
CA PHE A 3 8.05 -10.30 -5.21
C PHE A 3 6.65 -9.98 -5.78
N ARG A 4 6.30 -8.69 -5.98
CA ARG A 4 5.03 -8.30 -6.61
C ARG A 4 5.05 -8.54 -8.11
N TYR A 5 6.19 -8.28 -8.75
CA TYR A 5 6.37 -8.48 -10.19
C TYR A 5 6.33 -9.98 -10.51
N GLU A 6 7.09 -10.78 -9.76
CA GLU A 6 7.06 -12.23 -9.82
C GLU A 6 5.64 -12.78 -9.65
N LYS A 7 4.93 -12.37 -8.59
CA LYS A 7 3.56 -12.79 -8.34
C LYS A 7 2.59 -12.36 -9.46
N PHE A 8 2.70 -11.12 -9.94
CA PHE A 8 1.84 -10.65 -11.03
C PHE A 8 2.08 -11.45 -12.32
N LEU A 9 3.35 -11.74 -12.63
CA LEU A 9 3.74 -12.50 -13.81
C LEU A 9 3.34 -13.96 -13.72
N SER A 10 3.27 -14.55 -12.52
CA SER A 10 2.79 -15.92 -12.31
C SER A 10 1.26 -16.05 -12.36
N LEU A 11 0.53 -14.97 -12.03
CA LEU A 11 -0.93 -14.92 -12.09
C LEU A 11 -1.50 -14.52 -13.46
N THR A 12 -0.65 -14.12 -14.41
CA THR A 12 -1.08 -13.63 -15.72
C THR A 12 -0.28 -14.30 -16.84
N ASN A 13 -0.75 -14.18 -18.08
CA ASN A 13 -0.03 -14.58 -19.28
C ASN A 13 -0.39 -13.65 -20.45
N SER A 14 0.08 -13.95 -21.66
CA SER A 14 -0.19 -13.14 -22.86
C SER A 14 -1.67 -13.05 -23.22
N ASN A 15 -2.48 -14.02 -22.80
CA ASN A 15 -3.90 -14.12 -23.12
C ASN A 15 -4.80 -13.56 -22.01
N SER A 16 -4.22 -13.13 -20.87
CA SER A 16 -4.98 -12.51 -19.79
C SER A 16 -5.65 -11.22 -20.25
N THR A 17 -6.95 -11.11 -19.99
CA THR A 17 -7.75 -9.91 -20.23
C THR A 17 -7.29 -8.75 -19.34
N PRO A 18 -7.58 -7.48 -19.71
CA PRO A 18 -7.27 -6.33 -18.85
C PRO A 18 -7.85 -6.46 -17.43
N LEU A 19 -9.08 -6.97 -17.28
CA LEU A 19 -9.72 -7.15 -15.98
C LEU A 19 -9.02 -8.21 -15.12
N GLU A 20 -8.58 -9.33 -15.72
CA GLU A 20 -7.81 -10.35 -15.00
C GLU A 20 -6.48 -9.78 -14.49
N LYS A 21 -5.81 -8.97 -15.32
CA LYS A 21 -4.58 -8.27 -14.90
C LYS A 21 -4.84 -7.29 -13.76
N VAL A 22 -5.91 -6.49 -13.81
CA VAL A 22 -6.29 -5.59 -12.69
C VAL A 22 -6.48 -6.38 -11.38
N LYS A 23 -7.23 -7.49 -11.43
CA LYS A 23 -7.44 -8.35 -10.25
C LYS A 23 -6.13 -8.97 -9.76
N ALA A 24 -5.26 -9.43 -10.67
CA ALA A 24 -3.94 -9.96 -10.32
C ALA A 24 -3.05 -8.88 -9.66
N TYR A 25 -3.04 -7.66 -10.19
CA TYR A 25 -2.30 -6.53 -9.63
C TYR A 25 -2.76 -6.19 -8.19
N LEU A 26 -4.08 -6.12 -7.95
CA LEU A 26 -4.63 -5.92 -6.61
C LEU A 26 -4.32 -7.08 -5.66
N SER A 27 -4.26 -8.32 -6.18
CA SER A 27 -3.85 -9.48 -5.39
C SER A 27 -2.37 -9.44 -4.97
N CYS A 28 -1.52 -8.67 -5.65
CA CYS A 28 -0.13 -8.44 -5.27
C CYS A 28 0.01 -7.45 -4.09
N HIS A 29 -1.10 -6.81 -3.73
CA HIS A 29 -1.22 -5.84 -2.63
C HIS A 29 -1.90 -6.48 -1.41
N GLU A 30 -1.45 -7.68 -1.02
CA GLU A 30 -2.13 -8.52 -0.02
C GLU A 30 -2.29 -7.90 1.37
N ARG A 31 -1.46 -6.93 1.73
CA ARG A 31 -1.53 -6.24 3.03
C ARG A 31 -2.57 -5.13 3.06
N ASP A 32 -3.05 -4.70 1.89
CA ASP A 32 -3.90 -3.52 1.75
C ASP A 32 -5.40 -3.90 1.83
N ARG A 33 -5.74 -5.20 1.83
CA ARG A 33 -7.12 -5.70 1.86
C ARG A 33 -7.30 -6.96 2.71
N VAL A 34 -8.54 -7.18 3.16
CA VAL A 34 -9.01 -8.47 3.72
C VAL A 34 -9.87 -9.22 2.69
N PRO A 35 -10.09 -10.54 2.83
CA PRO A 35 -10.92 -11.31 1.89
C PRO A 35 -12.37 -10.83 1.79
N ASP A 36 -12.98 -10.40 2.90
CA ASP A 36 -14.37 -9.95 2.98
C ASP A 36 -14.47 -8.41 3.08
N GLN A 37 -13.61 -7.73 2.31
CA GLN A 37 -13.43 -6.27 2.36
C GLN A 37 -14.72 -5.50 2.10
N GLU A 38 -15.61 -6.03 1.27
CA GLU A 38 -16.92 -5.46 0.98
C GLU A 38 -17.85 -5.44 2.22
N LEU A 39 -17.68 -6.37 3.17
CA LEU A 39 -18.48 -6.41 4.39
C LEU A 39 -18.00 -5.40 5.45
N LEU A 40 -16.75 -4.92 5.33
CA LEU A 40 -16.18 -3.93 6.24
C LEU A 40 -16.85 -2.57 6.10
N PHE A 41 -17.14 -2.15 4.88
CA PHE A 41 -17.53 -0.78 4.62
C PHE A 41 -19.03 -0.57 4.85
N GLY A 42 -19.37 0.55 5.50
CA GLY A 42 -20.76 0.99 5.63
C GLY A 42 -21.27 1.65 4.35
N ASN A 43 -22.58 1.92 4.31
CA ASN A 43 -23.27 2.46 3.13
C ASN A 43 -22.70 3.79 2.62
N LYS A 44 -22.20 4.67 3.50
CA LYS A 44 -21.66 5.98 3.12
C LYS A 44 -20.39 5.90 2.27
N SER A 45 -19.66 4.79 2.38
CA SER A 45 -18.44 4.56 1.60
C SER A 45 -18.70 4.39 0.09
N ASN A 46 -19.92 3.96 -0.29
CA ASN A 46 -20.24 3.51 -1.64
C ASN A 46 -19.20 2.51 -2.21
N PHE A 47 -18.67 1.62 -1.38
CA PHE A 47 -17.65 0.67 -1.80
C PHE A 47 -18.14 -0.23 -2.95
N SER A 48 -17.34 -0.31 -4.01
CA SER A 48 -17.60 -1.19 -5.16
C SER A 48 -16.29 -1.70 -5.73
N TRP A 49 -16.14 -3.02 -5.75
CA TRP A 49 -15.03 -3.66 -6.44
C TRP A 49 -14.99 -3.30 -7.93
N ASN A 50 -16.16 -3.19 -8.58
CA ASN A 50 -16.23 -2.82 -9.99
C ASN A 50 -15.70 -1.40 -10.21
N ALA A 51 -16.09 -0.43 -9.37
CA ALA A 51 -15.56 0.93 -9.48
C ALA A 51 -14.03 0.99 -9.32
N ILE A 52 -13.48 0.19 -8.39
CA ILE A 52 -12.02 0.06 -8.24
C ILE A 52 -11.40 -0.56 -9.49
N TYR A 53 -11.99 -1.62 -10.03
CA TYR A 53 -11.46 -2.27 -11.24
C TYR A 53 -11.48 -1.30 -12.42
N ASP A 54 -12.58 -0.60 -12.63
CA ASP A 54 -12.76 0.36 -13.70
C ASP A 54 -11.74 1.50 -13.63
N SER A 55 -11.44 1.98 -12.42
CA SER A 55 -10.41 3.02 -12.22
C SER A 55 -9.00 2.55 -12.58
N LEU A 56 -8.74 1.24 -12.60
CA LEU A 56 -7.43 0.65 -12.90
C LEU A 56 -7.34 0.11 -14.33
N LEU A 57 -8.46 -0.16 -14.99
CA LEU A 57 -8.52 -0.72 -16.35
C LEU A 57 -7.60 0.01 -17.34
N PRO A 58 -7.56 1.37 -17.41
CA PRO A 58 -6.71 2.07 -18.37
C PRO A 58 -5.22 1.71 -18.29
N TYR A 59 -4.73 1.30 -17.12
CA TYR A 59 -3.33 0.90 -16.94
C TYR A 59 -3.01 -0.50 -17.46
N PHE A 60 -4.02 -1.32 -17.73
CA PHE A 60 -3.88 -2.71 -18.19
C PHE A 60 -4.54 -3.00 -19.55
N ASP A 61 -5.40 -2.09 -20.02
CA ASP A 61 -5.98 -2.10 -21.36
C ASP A 61 -5.19 -1.21 -22.33
N ASN A 62 -3.97 -1.65 -22.64
CA ASN A 62 -3.03 -0.95 -23.52
C ASN A 62 -2.00 -1.97 -24.09
N PRO A 63 -1.27 -1.62 -25.16
CA PRO A 63 -0.36 -2.56 -25.82
C PRO A 63 0.98 -2.78 -25.10
N LEU A 64 1.19 -2.18 -23.91
CA LEU A 64 2.45 -2.33 -23.19
C LEU A 64 2.69 -3.77 -22.73
N SER A 65 3.96 -4.10 -22.47
CA SER A 65 4.28 -5.39 -21.86
C SER A 65 3.64 -5.52 -20.49
N ARG A 66 3.38 -6.76 -20.04
CA ARG A 66 2.75 -7.04 -18.74
C ARG A 66 3.45 -6.32 -17.57
N LEU A 67 4.77 -6.23 -17.61
CA LEU A 67 5.53 -5.57 -16.55
C LEU A 67 5.50 -4.03 -16.68
N ASP A 68 5.51 -3.50 -17.90
CA ASP A 68 5.33 -2.06 -18.13
C ASP A 68 3.95 -1.58 -17.67
N GLN A 69 2.90 -2.39 -17.83
CA GLN A 69 1.56 -2.10 -17.29
C GLN A 69 1.59 -1.97 -15.76
N VAL A 70 2.32 -2.84 -15.06
CA VAL A 70 2.52 -2.73 -13.60
C VAL A 70 3.28 -1.46 -13.25
N PHE A 71 4.35 -1.12 -13.97
CA PHE A 71 5.11 0.10 -13.71
C PHE A 71 4.28 1.37 -13.94
N LEU A 72 3.45 1.37 -14.99
CA LEU A 72 2.53 2.45 -15.28
C LEU A 72 1.51 2.63 -14.14
N ALA A 73 0.92 1.53 -13.66
CA ALA A 73 -0.01 1.53 -12.53
C ALA A 73 0.64 1.96 -11.20
N ASP A 74 1.84 1.47 -10.90
CA ASP A 74 2.57 1.84 -9.68
C ASP A 74 2.96 3.32 -9.67
N TYR A 75 3.41 3.85 -10.81
CA TYR A 75 3.77 5.26 -10.97
C TYR A 75 2.55 6.17 -10.81
N ASN A 76 1.48 5.91 -11.57
CA ASN A 76 0.25 6.69 -11.56
C ASN A 76 -0.67 6.39 -10.37
N GLY A 77 -0.31 5.45 -9.50
CA GLY A 77 -1.03 5.15 -8.28
C GLY A 77 -0.17 5.48 -7.07
N LYS A 78 0.58 4.47 -6.61
CA LYS A 78 1.24 4.49 -5.30
C LYS A 78 2.31 5.57 -5.17
N LEU A 79 3.09 5.84 -6.23
CA LEU A 79 4.09 6.89 -6.15
C LEU A 79 3.44 8.28 -6.12
N LEU A 80 2.62 8.59 -7.14
CA LEU A 80 2.09 9.93 -7.35
C LEU A 80 1.04 10.34 -6.32
N TYR A 81 0.15 9.44 -5.92
CA TYR A 81 -1.01 9.77 -5.07
C TYR A 81 -0.89 9.29 -3.62
N ASN A 82 0.17 8.57 -3.26
CA ASN A 82 0.40 8.15 -1.88
C ASN A 82 1.78 8.60 -1.40
N PHE A 83 2.86 8.04 -1.94
CA PHE A 83 4.20 8.30 -1.41
C PHE A 83 4.61 9.76 -1.53
N ASN A 84 4.37 10.41 -2.68
CA ASN A 84 4.75 11.80 -2.87
C ASN A 84 3.97 12.76 -1.93
N PRO A 85 2.62 12.72 -1.85
CA PRO A 85 1.86 13.57 -0.95
C PRO A 85 2.17 13.33 0.52
N VAL A 86 2.27 12.05 0.95
CA VAL A 86 2.50 11.70 2.36
C VAL A 86 3.89 12.17 2.80
N ASN A 87 4.95 11.85 2.05
CA ASN A 87 6.31 12.25 2.41
C ASN A 87 6.46 13.77 2.40
N THR A 88 5.84 14.47 1.43
CA THR A 88 5.87 15.94 1.37
C THR A 88 5.15 16.55 2.56
N SER A 89 4.00 16.01 2.95
CA SER A 89 3.22 16.52 4.10
C SER A 89 3.96 16.32 5.42
N ILE A 90 4.59 15.16 5.62
CA ILE A 90 5.43 14.87 6.79
C ILE A 90 6.60 15.85 6.82
N ALA A 91 7.35 15.97 5.72
CA ALA A 91 8.50 16.86 5.65
C ALA A 91 8.11 18.31 5.98
N LYS A 92 7.01 18.82 5.40
CA LYS A 92 6.48 20.15 5.70
C LYS A 92 6.08 20.30 7.17
N SER A 93 5.46 19.29 7.76
CA SER A 93 5.03 19.32 9.17
C SER A 93 6.20 19.43 10.15
N PHE A 94 7.38 18.95 9.78
CA PHE A 94 8.59 19.01 10.61
C PHE A 94 9.61 20.06 10.14
N ASP A 95 9.22 20.94 9.20
CA ASP A 95 10.10 21.93 8.57
C ASP A 95 11.39 21.31 7.98
N ILE A 96 11.26 20.12 7.39
CA ILE A 96 12.36 19.39 6.77
C ILE A 96 12.37 19.68 5.26
N LYS A 97 13.51 20.14 4.76
CA LYS A 97 13.76 20.22 3.31
C LYS A 97 14.04 18.83 2.75
N LEU A 98 13.10 18.30 1.95
CA LEU A 98 13.27 17.02 1.26
C LEU A 98 14.15 17.18 0.02
N LEU A 99 15.16 16.31 -0.13
CA LEU A 99 15.98 16.20 -1.34
C LEU A 99 15.73 14.83 -1.99
N THR A 100 15.17 14.82 -3.20
CA THR A 100 14.82 13.60 -3.94
C THR A 100 15.59 13.51 -5.27
N PRO A 101 16.92 13.34 -5.25
CA PRO A 101 17.74 13.41 -6.46
C PRO A 101 17.34 12.39 -7.53
N LEU A 102 16.76 11.24 -7.15
CA LEU A 102 16.29 10.21 -8.09
C LEU A 102 14.94 10.53 -8.76
N LEU A 103 14.20 11.55 -8.29
CA LEU A 103 12.88 11.93 -8.80
C LEU A 103 12.94 13.21 -9.65
N ASN A 104 14.10 13.54 -10.23
CA ASN A 104 14.19 14.64 -11.19
C ASN A 104 13.74 14.20 -12.58
N ASP A 105 13.29 15.17 -13.39
CA ASP A 105 12.72 14.92 -14.72
C ASP A 105 13.67 14.15 -15.64
N ASN A 106 14.97 14.49 -15.65
CA ASN A 106 15.95 13.81 -16.50
C ASN A 106 16.10 12.33 -16.13
N LEU A 107 16.19 12.00 -14.84
CA LEU A 107 16.29 10.61 -14.38
C LEU A 107 14.98 9.85 -14.56
N ILE A 108 13.83 10.49 -14.39
CA ILE A 108 12.53 9.88 -14.66
C ILE A 108 12.43 9.53 -16.15
N SER A 109 12.67 10.51 -17.03
CA SER A 109 12.63 10.30 -18.49
C SER A 109 13.63 9.24 -18.94
N TYR A 110 14.87 9.28 -18.47
CA TYR A 110 15.86 8.24 -18.75
C TYR A 110 15.41 6.87 -18.25
N GLY A 111 14.92 6.81 -17.00
CA GLY A 111 14.44 5.58 -16.38
C GLY A 111 13.30 4.91 -17.17
N LEU A 112 12.41 5.71 -17.78
CA LEU A 112 11.33 5.20 -18.63
C LEU A 112 11.86 4.57 -19.93
N THR A 113 13.00 5.03 -20.47
CA THR A 113 13.59 4.46 -21.70
C THR A 113 14.38 3.17 -21.48
N ILE A 114 14.75 2.84 -20.24
CA ILE A 114 15.54 1.63 -19.96
C ILE A 114 14.65 0.39 -20.19
N PRO A 115 15.08 -0.59 -21.04
CA PRO A 115 14.38 -1.85 -21.22
C PRO A 115 14.20 -2.64 -19.91
N ASN A 116 13.07 -3.33 -19.77
CA ASN A 116 12.74 -4.04 -18.53
C ASN A 116 13.74 -5.13 -18.15
N GLN A 117 14.33 -5.83 -19.13
CA GLN A 117 15.39 -6.82 -18.85
C GLN A 117 16.62 -6.21 -18.19
N LEU A 118 16.85 -4.89 -18.35
CA LEU A 118 17.92 -4.17 -17.68
C LEU A 118 17.51 -3.62 -16.32
N LYS A 119 16.21 -3.66 -15.95
CA LYS A 119 15.70 -3.24 -14.64
C LYS A 119 15.49 -4.42 -13.69
N TYR A 120 15.09 -5.56 -14.24
CA TYR A 120 14.63 -6.73 -13.50
C TYR A 120 14.99 -8.03 -14.22
N ASP A 121 15.76 -8.87 -13.54
CA ASP A 121 16.02 -10.26 -13.91
C ASP A 121 14.92 -11.13 -13.33
N GLN A 122 14.05 -11.66 -14.20
CA GLN A 122 12.94 -12.53 -13.80
C GLN A 122 13.40 -13.91 -13.33
N THR A 123 14.48 -14.44 -13.88
CA THR A 123 14.99 -15.79 -13.54
C THR A 123 15.56 -15.81 -12.14
N GLN A 124 16.31 -14.77 -11.78
CA GLN A 124 16.89 -14.63 -10.43
C GLN A 124 16.00 -13.85 -9.46
N ASN A 125 14.90 -13.26 -9.95
CA ASN A 125 14.00 -12.38 -9.19
C ASN A 125 14.72 -11.15 -8.58
N ILE A 126 15.73 -10.63 -9.29
CA ILE A 126 16.57 -9.51 -8.84
C ILE A 126 16.20 -8.26 -9.62
N GLY A 127 15.84 -7.19 -8.90
CA GLY A 127 15.49 -5.90 -9.48
C GLY A 127 16.51 -4.82 -9.14
N LYS A 128 16.30 -3.65 -9.74
CA LYS A 128 17.17 -2.46 -9.61
C LYS A 128 18.59 -2.73 -10.11
N LEU A 129 18.73 -3.54 -11.16
CA LEU A 129 20.04 -3.95 -11.70
C LEU A 129 20.98 -2.75 -11.96
N PRO A 130 20.52 -1.64 -12.59
CA PRO A 130 21.44 -0.52 -12.88
C PRO A 130 21.94 0.16 -11.59
N LEU A 131 21.11 0.20 -10.55
CA LEU A 131 21.52 0.74 -9.24
C LEU A 131 22.50 -0.20 -8.53
N ARG A 132 22.32 -1.51 -8.67
CA ARG A 132 23.25 -2.51 -8.11
C ARG A 132 24.61 -2.42 -8.79
N ASP A 133 24.64 -2.28 -10.11
CA ASP A 133 25.89 -2.11 -10.88
C ASP A 133 26.64 -0.83 -10.46
N LEU A 134 25.91 0.26 -10.23
CA LEU A 134 26.49 1.49 -9.70
C LEU A 134 27.09 1.29 -8.30
N LEU A 135 26.44 0.53 -7.43
CA LEU A 135 26.97 0.24 -6.09
C LEU A 135 28.25 -0.58 -6.14
N VAL A 136 28.33 -1.60 -7.02
CA VAL A 136 29.57 -2.36 -7.25
C VAL A 136 30.70 -1.44 -7.75
N LYS A 137 30.41 -0.58 -8.74
CA LYS A 137 31.39 0.39 -9.27
C LYS A 137 31.93 1.34 -8.20
N ASN A 138 31.11 1.65 -7.19
CA ASN A 138 31.48 2.50 -6.06
C ASN A 138 31.92 1.71 -4.82
N GLN A 139 32.20 0.41 -4.94
CA GLN A 139 32.64 -0.47 -3.84
C GLN A 139 31.69 -0.45 -2.62
N ALA A 140 30.39 -0.28 -2.87
CA ALA A 140 29.35 -0.13 -1.86
C ALA A 140 28.29 -1.25 -1.90
N ASP A 141 28.54 -2.31 -2.67
CA ASP A 141 27.63 -3.45 -2.85
C ASP A 141 27.48 -4.31 -1.58
N SER A 142 28.46 -4.27 -0.67
CA SER A 142 28.36 -4.89 0.65
C SER A 142 27.27 -4.29 1.54
N LEU A 143 26.82 -3.06 1.25
CA LEU A 143 25.78 -2.36 2.02
C LEU A 143 24.36 -2.82 1.68
N ILE A 144 24.19 -3.63 0.63
CA ILE A 144 22.87 -4.07 0.18
C ILE A 144 22.69 -5.57 0.37
N SER A 145 21.63 -5.94 1.09
CA SER A 145 21.16 -7.33 1.11
C SER A 145 20.53 -7.71 -0.25
N LYS A 146 20.50 -9.01 -0.54
CA LYS A 146 19.71 -9.55 -1.66
C LYS A 146 18.21 -9.25 -1.45
N GLU A 147 17.75 -9.41 -0.21
CA GLU A 147 16.36 -9.19 0.18
C GLU A 147 16.07 -7.75 0.59
N LYS A 148 14.80 -7.34 0.48
CA LYS A 148 14.35 -6.04 0.97
C LYS A 148 14.12 -6.12 2.47
N LEU A 149 14.99 -5.48 3.26
CA LEU A 149 14.73 -5.18 4.66
C LEU A 149 13.85 -3.93 4.73
N GLY A 150 12.64 -4.06 5.25
CA GLY A 150 11.74 -2.94 5.51
C GLY A 150 11.78 -2.57 6.98
N PHE A 151 11.74 -1.28 7.29
CA PHE A 151 11.47 -0.79 8.64
C PHE A 151 9.97 -0.91 8.92
N ASN A 152 9.48 -2.12 9.12
CA ASN A 152 8.08 -2.36 9.46
C ASN A 152 7.94 -2.74 10.92
N VAL A 153 6.97 -2.14 11.59
CA VAL A 153 6.55 -2.58 12.92
C VAL A 153 6.01 -4.01 12.83
N ASN A 154 6.36 -4.85 13.81
CA ASN A 154 5.73 -6.15 13.97
C ASN A 154 4.29 -5.93 14.48
N THR A 155 3.33 -5.87 13.56
CA THR A 155 1.94 -5.54 13.87
C THR A 155 1.25 -6.62 14.71
N ILE A 156 1.69 -7.88 14.64
CA ILE A 156 1.21 -8.94 15.52
C ILE A 156 1.62 -8.66 16.97
N ASN A 157 2.88 -8.30 17.21
CA ASN A 157 3.35 -7.97 18.56
C ASN A 157 2.70 -6.68 19.07
N LEU A 158 2.52 -5.67 18.21
CA LEU A 158 1.81 -4.44 18.55
C LEU A 158 0.35 -4.72 18.94
N TRP A 159 -0.34 -5.56 18.16
CA TRP A 159 -1.71 -6.00 18.43
C TRP A 159 -1.83 -6.65 19.81
N LYS A 160 -0.97 -7.63 20.09
CA LYS A 160 -0.96 -8.38 21.35
C LYS A 160 -0.60 -7.53 22.57
N SER A 161 0.18 -6.46 22.38
CA SER A 161 0.64 -5.63 23.50
C SER A 161 -0.32 -4.51 23.84
N THR A 162 -0.72 -3.69 22.87
CA THR A 162 -1.46 -2.44 23.12
C THR A 162 -2.52 -2.10 22.09
N ALA A 163 -2.32 -2.46 20.81
CA ALA A 163 -3.24 -2.00 19.77
C ALA A 163 -4.63 -2.64 19.83
N HIS A 164 -4.76 -3.89 20.31
CA HIS A 164 -6.07 -4.53 20.47
C HIS A 164 -6.93 -3.77 21.48
N SER A 165 -6.42 -3.50 22.68
CA SER A 165 -7.15 -2.72 23.70
C SER A 165 -7.47 -1.31 23.22
N LYS A 166 -6.54 -0.66 22.50
CA LYS A 166 -6.77 0.67 21.92
C LYS A 166 -7.87 0.68 20.86
N CYS A 167 -7.92 -0.35 20.02
CA CYS A 167 -9.01 -0.53 19.08
C CYS A 167 -10.34 -0.68 19.82
N LYS A 168 -10.40 -1.48 20.89
CA LYS A 168 -11.64 -1.63 21.69
C LYS A 168 -12.08 -0.31 22.31
N GLU A 169 -11.14 0.47 22.86
CA GLU A 169 -11.41 1.80 23.42
C GLU A 169 -12.02 2.75 22.38
N PHE A 170 -11.42 2.84 21.20
CA PHE A 170 -11.85 3.80 20.16
C PHE A 170 -13.06 3.33 19.36
N PHE A 171 -13.30 2.02 19.28
CA PHE A 171 -14.45 1.46 18.60
C PHE A 171 -15.67 1.32 19.51
N ASP A 172 -15.53 1.57 20.82
CA ASP A 172 -16.67 1.87 21.68
C ASP A 172 -17.26 3.23 21.31
N ASN A 173 -18.49 3.23 20.79
CA ASN A 173 -19.15 4.40 20.19
C ASN A 173 -18.31 5.08 19.09
N ALA A 174 -17.86 4.28 18.12
CA ALA A 174 -17.03 4.75 17.01
C ALA A 174 -17.80 5.72 16.10
N ARG A 175 -17.23 6.91 15.84
CA ARG A 175 -17.87 7.92 14.97
C ARG A 175 -17.86 7.49 13.51
N ILE A 176 -16.83 6.78 13.06
CA ILE A 176 -16.80 6.20 11.71
C ILE A 176 -17.88 5.12 11.50
N VAL A 177 -18.40 4.52 12.57
CA VAL A 177 -19.52 3.58 12.50
C VAL A 177 -20.86 4.32 12.54
N GLU A 178 -21.05 5.22 13.51
CA GLU A 178 -22.27 6.02 13.63
C GLU A 178 -22.59 6.81 12.35
N ASP A 179 -21.55 7.36 11.71
CA ASP A 179 -21.70 8.12 10.46
C ASP A 179 -21.79 7.22 9.22
N GLY A 180 -21.81 5.90 9.37
CA GLY A 180 -22.06 4.94 8.28
C GLY A 180 -20.87 4.67 7.36
N TRP A 181 -19.65 5.02 7.75
CA TRP A 181 -18.45 4.72 6.95
C TRP A 181 -18.02 3.26 7.06
N ILE A 182 -18.13 2.68 8.25
CA ILE A 182 -17.68 1.33 8.59
C ILE A 182 -18.83 0.54 9.20
N ASN A 183 -18.94 -0.73 8.83
CA ASN A 183 -19.94 -1.65 9.37
C ASN A 183 -19.52 -2.17 10.75
N ASN A 184 -20.32 -1.89 11.79
CA ASN A 184 -20.05 -2.36 13.13
C ASN A 184 -20.02 -3.89 13.22
N GLU A 185 -20.87 -4.59 12.48
CA GLU A 185 -20.94 -6.06 12.52
C GLU A 185 -19.61 -6.69 12.13
N TRP A 186 -18.90 -6.09 11.17
CA TRP A 186 -17.56 -6.53 10.78
C TRP A 186 -16.56 -6.35 11.92
N ILE A 187 -16.60 -5.21 12.63
CA ILE A 187 -15.72 -4.97 13.79
C ILE A 187 -15.99 -6.03 14.86
N GLN A 188 -17.25 -6.20 15.28
CA GLN A 188 -17.62 -7.14 16.35
C GLN A 188 -17.25 -8.59 15.99
N LYS A 189 -17.40 -8.97 14.72
CA LYS A 189 -17.05 -10.31 14.22
C LYS A 189 -15.56 -10.64 14.35
N TYR A 190 -14.67 -9.65 14.21
CA TYR A 190 -13.24 -9.90 14.08
C TYR A 190 -12.37 -9.37 15.22
N ILE A 191 -12.82 -8.36 15.98
CA ILE A 191 -11.96 -7.65 16.94
C ILE A 191 -11.43 -8.56 18.06
N ASP A 192 -12.24 -9.50 18.52
CA ASP A 192 -11.89 -10.47 19.58
C ASP A 192 -11.63 -11.88 19.03
N LYS A 193 -11.51 -12.04 17.70
CA LYS A 193 -11.25 -13.35 17.10
C LYS A 193 -9.83 -13.84 17.44
N GLU A 194 -9.75 -15.03 18.01
CA GLU A 194 -8.47 -15.68 18.28
C GLU A 194 -7.68 -15.96 17.00
N ASN A 195 -6.34 -15.91 17.10
CA ASN A 195 -5.42 -16.17 15.99
C ASN A 195 -5.74 -15.35 14.73
N LEU A 196 -6.11 -14.08 14.93
CA LEU A 196 -6.46 -13.16 13.86
C LEU A 196 -5.33 -13.03 12.83
N ASP A 197 -5.66 -13.21 11.55
CA ASP A 197 -4.71 -13.08 10.46
C ASP A 197 -4.16 -11.64 10.38
N ILE A 198 -2.87 -11.52 10.06
CA ILE A 198 -2.14 -10.24 10.03
C ILE A 198 -2.81 -9.18 9.14
N LYS A 199 -3.53 -9.58 8.09
CA LYS A 199 -4.27 -8.66 7.21
C LYS A 199 -5.40 -7.95 7.97
N TYR A 200 -6.11 -8.66 8.83
CA TYR A 200 -7.16 -8.09 9.66
C TYR A 200 -6.57 -7.20 10.76
N ILE A 201 -5.46 -7.62 11.38
CA ILE A 201 -4.72 -6.78 12.34
C ILE A 201 -4.34 -5.45 11.68
N ASN A 202 -3.71 -5.50 10.49
CA ASN A 202 -3.33 -4.30 9.75
C ASN A 202 -4.55 -3.45 9.37
N LYS A 203 -5.69 -4.10 9.07
CA LYS A 203 -6.94 -3.40 8.75
C LYS A 203 -7.47 -2.65 9.98
N PHE A 204 -7.50 -3.28 11.16
CA PHE A 204 -7.90 -2.62 12.40
C PHE A 204 -7.00 -1.45 12.77
N LEU A 205 -5.67 -1.56 12.59
CA LEU A 205 -4.75 -0.44 12.78
C LEU A 205 -5.07 0.73 11.83
N GLY A 206 -5.44 0.43 10.58
CA GLY A 206 -5.91 1.44 9.62
C GLY A 206 -7.24 2.09 10.03
N LEU A 207 -8.19 1.30 10.56
CA LEU A 207 -9.46 1.82 11.06
C LEU A 207 -9.27 2.68 12.32
N LEU A 208 -8.35 2.30 13.20
CA LEU A 208 -8.00 3.09 14.39
C LEU A 208 -7.43 4.45 13.98
N ALA A 209 -6.51 4.46 13.00
CA ALA A 209 -5.99 5.71 12.44
C ALA A 209 -7.11 6.56 11.81
N PHE A 210 -8.06 5.94 11.09
CA PHE A 210 -9.19 6.64 10.50
C PHE A 210 -10.12 7.23 11.58
N GLU A 211 -10.45 6.48 12.62
CA GLU A 211 -11.28 6.94 13.73
C GLU A 211 -10.65 8.14 14.45
N ILE A 212 -9.35 8.05 14.78
CA ILE A 212 -8.61 9.14 15.42
C ILE A 212 -8.62 10.39 14.53
N TRP A 213 -8.31 10.23 13.24
CA TRP A 213 -8.35 11.35 12.28
C TRP A 213 -9.76 11.95 12.19
N TYR A 214 -10.79 11.11 12.14
CA TYR A 214 -12.18 11.54 12.04
C TYR A 214 -12.58 12.37 13.27
N ARG A 215 -12.22 11.91 14.48
CA ARG A 215 -12.50 12.64 15.71
C ARG A 215 -11.70 13.94 15.85
N LEU A 216 -10.47 14.00 15.34
CA LEU A 216 -9.65 15.21 15.39
C LEU A 216 -10.17 16.29 14.43
N PHE A 217 -10.51 15.91 13.19
CA PHE A 217 -10.67 16.87 12.11
C PHE A 217 -12.12 17.04 11.64
N ILE A 218 -12.96 16.02 11.80
CA ILE A 218 -14.35 16.04 11.35
C ILE A 218 -15.28 16.37 12.53
N THR A 219 -15.33 15.51 13.55
CA THR A 219 -16.21 15.76 14.70
C THR A 219 -15.60 16.73 15.72
N LYS A 220 -14.26 16.86 15.73
CA LYS A 220 -13.48 17.71 16.64
C LYS A 220 -13.71 17.39 18.12
N GLU A 221 -14.06 16.14 18.42
CA GLU A 221 -14.26 15.63 19.78
C GLU A 221 -12.94 15.23 20.46
N LEU A 222 -11.90 14.95 19.67
CA LEU A 222 -10.57 14.61 20.19
C LEU A 222 -9.67 15.85 20.16
N SER A 223 -8.98 16.11 21.26
CA SER A 223 -7.96 17.16 21.32
C SER A 223 -6.67 16.70 20.65
N SER A 224 -5.99 17.60 19.93
CA SER A 224 -4.66 17.34 19.36
C SER A 224 -3.59 17.04 20.42
N ASN A 225 -3.86 17.38 21.69
CA ASN A 225 -2.95 17.12 22.82
C ASN A 225 -3.24 15.79 23.53
N THR A 226 -4.25 15.03 23.09
CA THR A 226 -4.56 13.73 23.67
C THR A 226 -3.44 12.74 23.35
N LYS A 227 -2.91 12.08 24.40
CA LYS A 227 -1.92 11.01 24.26
C LYS A 227 -2.66 9.68 24.03
N LEU A 228 -2.20 8.93 23.02
CA LEU A 228 -2.73 7.61 22.66
C LEU A 228 -2.01 6.51 23.43
#